data_AF-A0A7J7PH97-F1
#
_entry.id   AF-A0A7J7PH97-F1
#
_cell.length_a   1.000
_cell.length_b   1.000
_cell.length_c   1.000
_cell.angle_alpha   90.00
_cell.angle_beta   90.00
_cell.angle_gamma   90.00
#
_symmetry.space_group_name_H-M   'P 1'
#
loop_
_entity.id
_entity.type
_entity.pdbx_description
1 polymer ?
#
loop_
_entity_poly.entity_id
_entity_poly.type
_entity_poly.pdbx_seq_one_letter_code
_entity_poly.pdbx_strand_id
1 'polypeptide(L)'
;MHGTPVQVAARGSITRGNVIQASVVYAAVVADIFVTAYTDPLQTSEVLTHMLLLGLQIFLLFGTVLAFFLLTTSLSPHVHLGLYDRYLKQHGGVFTLCLLSVLLVGSIGAYRAVLVYRSIPYPGVWQQPGYQVLWFIQRLCLLALQCRAVHATAMAFKAPEQSWLMPAAAGKALGTAARG
;
A
#
# COMPACT_ATOMS: atom_id res chain seq x y z
N MET A 1 -18.67 7.18 -48.50
CA MET A 1 -18.74 5.94 -47.68
C MET A 1 -18.14 6.23 -46.31
N HIS A 2 -18.98 6.58 -45.34
CA HIS A 2 -18.56 6.78 -43.95
C HIS A 2 -18.55 5.42 -43.25
N GLY A 3 -17.35 4.86 -43.08
CA GLY A 3 -17.15 3.70 -42.21
C GLY A 3 -17.29 4.16 -40.76
N THR A 4 -18.35 3.74 -40.10
CA THR A 4 -18.50 3.85 -38.65
C THR A 4 -17.37 3.04 -37.99
N PRO A 5 -16.52 3.65 -37.15
CA PRO A 5 -15.57 2.86 -36.38
C PRO A 5 -16.34 2.00 -35.39
N VAL A 6 -16.27 0.69 -35.60
CA VAL A 6 -16.74 -0.32 -34.66
C VAL A 6 -16.01 -0.07 -33.34
N GLN A 7 -16.71 0.48 -32.35
CA GLN A 7 -16.26 0.49 -30.97
C GLN A 7 -16.27 -0.95 -30.46
N VAL A 8 -15.18 -1.67 -30.71
CA VAL A 8 -14.88 -2.90 -30.00
C VAL A 8 -14.59 -2.49 -28.57
N ALA A 9 -15.59 -2.64 -27.70
CA ALA A 9 -15.43 -2.53 -26.27
C ALA A 9 -14.42 -3.59 -25.82
N ALA A 10 -13.15 -3.22 -25.75
CA ALA A 10 -12.10 -3.99 -25.10
C ALA A 10 -12.42 -4.00 -23.60
N ARG A 11 -13.29 -4.94 -23.22
CA ARG A 11 -13.62 -5.22 -21.83
C ARG A 11 -12.46 -6.02 -21.28
N GLY A 12 -11.50 -5.30 -20.72
CA GLY A 12 -10.41 -5.89 -19.97
C GLY A 12 -10.88 -6.96 -19.03
N SER A 13 -10.44 -8.20 -19.28
CA SER A 13 -10.80 -9.30 -18.40
C SER A 13 -10.08 -9.06 -17.09
N ILE A 14 -10.81 -8.58 -16.09
CA ILE A 14 -10.42 -8.64 -14.69
C ILE A 14 -10.03 -10.10 -14.42
N THR A 15 -8.74 -10.38 -14.32
CA THR A 15 -8.27 -11.74 -14.08
C THR A 15 -8.53 -12.10 -12.62
N ARG A 16 -8.77 -13.39 -12.33
CA ARG A 16 -8.89 -13.87 -10.94
C ARG A 16 -7.68 -13.45 -10.09
N GLY A 17 -6.49 -13.39 -10.70
CA GLY A 17 -5.26 -12.93 -10.04
C GLY A 17 -5.34 -11.49 -9.55
N ASN A 18 -5.87 -10.56 -10.35
CA ASN A 18 -5.98 -9.15 -9.97
C ASN A 18 -6.98 -8.94 -8.82
N VAL A 19 -8.08 -9.70 -8.82
CA VAL A 19 -9.07 -9.67 -7.73
C VAL A 19 -8.47 -10.20 -6.43
N ILE A 20 -7.71 -11.30 -6.50
CA ILE A 20 -7.01 -11.85 -5.34
C ILE A 20 -6.00 -10.84 -4.79
N GLN A 21 -5.16 -10.25 -5.64
CA GLN A 21 -4.16 -9.26 -5.21
C GLN A 21 -4.81 -8.02 -4.57
N ALA A 22 -5.90 -7.51 -5.13
CA ALA A 22 -6.64 -6.41 -4.54
C ALA A 22 -7.27 -6.79 -3.20
N SER A 23 -7.81 -8.01 -3.09
CA SER A 23 -8.36 -8.54 -1.84
C SER A 23 -7.28 -8.64 -0.76
N VAL A 24 -6.04 -9.01 -1.14
CA VAL A 24 -4.89 -9.01 -0.23
C VAL A 24 -4.55 -7.59 0.25
N VAL A 25 -4.59 -6.58 -0.63
CA VAL A 25 -4.38 -5.17 -0.22
C VAL A 25 -5.45 -4.72 0.76
N TYR A 26 -6.73 -4.98 0.48
CA TYR A 26 -7.82 -4.66 1.40
C TYR A 26 -7.70 -5.40 2.74
N ALA A 27 -7.40 -6.70 2.71
CA ALA A 27 -7.21 -7.50 3.92
C ALA A 27 -6.02 -6.99 4.75
N ALA A 28 -4.92 -6.58 4.11
CA ALA A 28 -3.76 -6.03 4.79
C ALA A 28 -4.08 -4.67 5.43
N VAL A 29 -4.82 -3.79 4.76
CA VAL A 29 -5.29 -2.51 5.33
C VAL A 29 -6.22 -2.75 6.52
N VAL A 30 -7.17 -3.68 6.39
CA VAL A 30 -8.09 -4.02 7.48
C VAL A 30 -7.33 -4.62 8.67
N ALA A 31 -6.40 -5.55 8.42
CA ALA A 31 -5.56 -6.13 9.46
C ALA A 31 -4.72 -5.05 10.17
N ASP A 32 -4.16 -4.10 9.43
CA ASP A 32 -3.42 -2.97 9.99
C ASP A 32 -4.30 -2.09 10.89
N ILE A 33 -5.53 -1.77 10.46
CA ILE A 33 -6.52 -1.05 11.28
C ILE A 33 -6.84 -1.83 12.56
N PHE A 34 -7.13 -3.13 12.45
CA PHE A 34 -7.48 -3.97 13.60
C PHE A 34 -6.31 -4.08 14.58
N VAL A 35 -5.13 -4.44 14.11
CA VAL A 35 -3.93 -4.56 14.96
C VAL A 35 -3.65 -3.22 15.63
N THR A 36 -3.74 -2.12 14.90
CA THR A 36 -3.53 -0.79 15.45
C THR A 36 -4.54 -0.43 16.53
N ALA A 37 -5.84 -0.67 16.29
CA ALA A 37 -6.91 -0.38 17.24
C ALA A 37 -6.83 -1.25 18.51
N TYR A 38 -6.40 -2.50 18.39
CA TYR A 38 -6.27 -3.42 19.52
C TYR A 38 -4.97 -3.23 20.31
N THR A 39 -3.90 -2.78 19.66
CA THR A 39 -2.57 -2.66 20.30
C THR A 39 -2.39 -1.33 21.04
N ASP A 40 -3.09 -0.27 20.64
CA ASP A 40 -3.08 1.03 21.31
C ASP A 40 -3.52 1.02 22.79
N PRO A 41 -4.62 0.35 23.17
CA PRO A 41 -5.07 0.31 24.55
C PRO A 41 -4.30 -0.69 25.43
N LEU A 42 -3.35 -1.46 24.89
CA LEU A 42 -2.61 -2.45 25.68
C LEU A 42 -1.60 -1.76 26.62
N GLN A 43 -2.03 -1.57 27.88
CA GLN A 43 -1.21 -1.05 28.97
C GLN A 43 -0.36 -2.15 29.63
N THR A 44 0.39 -2.91 28.83
CA THR A 44 1.32 -3.92 29.34
C THR A 44 2.63 -3.23 29.74
N SER A 45 3.25 -3.69 30.83
CA SER A 45 4.59 -3.25 31.26
C SER A 45 5.72 -4.08 30.62
N GLU A 46 5.38 -5.15 29.93
CA GLU A 46 6.35 -6.09 29.39
C GLU A 46 7.00 -5.55 28.11
N VAL A 47 8.31 -5.31 28.18
CA VAL A 47 9.12 -4.80 27.06
C VAL A 47 9.05 -5.73 25.85
N LEU A 48 9.01 -7.05 26.08
CA LEU A 48 8.93 -8.05 25.02
C LEU A 48 7.65 -7.89 24.18
N THR A 49 6.50 -7.63 24.83
CA THR A 49 5.24 -7.38 24.12
C THR A 49 5.35 -6.14 23.23
N HIS A 50 5.96 -5.06 23.71
CA HIS A 50 6.10 -3.83 22.91
C HIS A 50 7.02 -4.00 21.71
N MET A 51 8.12 -4.74 21.87
CA MET A 51 9.01 -5.09 20.76
C MET A 51 8.29 -5.93 19.70
N LEU A 52 7.49 -6.90 20.14
CA LEU A 52 6.68 -7.75 19.25
C LEU A 52 5.62 -6.93 18.50
N LEU A 53 4.91 -6.04 19.20
CA LEU A 53 3.87 -5.18 18.61
C LEU A 53 4.45 -4.17 17.61
N LEU A 54 5.61 -3.57 17.93
CA LEU A 54 6.34 -2.69 17.02
C LEU A 54 6.78 -3.47 15.76
N GLY A 55 7.35 -4.67 15.95
CA GLY A 55 7.76 -5.54 14.85
C GLY A 55 6.57 -5.93 13.96
N LEU A 56 5.43 -6.27 14.57
CA LEU A 56 4.19 -6.59 13.85
C LEU A 56 3.65 -5.40 13.05
N GLN A 57 3.62 -4.19 13.63
CA GLN A 57 3.20 -2.98 12.93
C GLN A 57 4.11 -2.65 11.74
N ILE A 58 5.43 -2.75 11.92
CA ILE A 58 6.40 -2.56 10.84
C ILE A 58 6.18 -3.62 9.75
N PHE A 59 6.00 -4.88 10.13
CA PHE A 59 5.74 -5.97 9.20
C PHE A 59 4.45 -5.76 8.39
N LEU A 60 3.36 -5.30 9.02
CA LEU A 60 2.10 -4.99 8.35
C LEU A 60 2.22 -3.79 7.40
N LEU A 61 2.97 -2.76 7.79
CA LEU A 61 3.30 -1.62 6.92
C LEU A 61 4.09 -2.06 5.67
N PHE A 62 5.09 -2.91 5.83
CA PHE A 62 5.82 -3.48 4.69
C PHE A 62 4.93 -4.40 3.85
N GLY A 63 4.09 -5.22 4.49
CA GLY A 63 3.17 -6.13 3.83
C GLY A 63 2.12 -5.40 2.98
N THR A 64 1.54 -4.31 3.49
CA THR A 64 0.60 -3.46 2.74
C THR A 64 1.26 -2.81 1.53
N VAL A 65 2.49 -2.28 1.67
CA VAL A 65 3.23 -1.70 0.54
C VAL A 65 3.66 -2.76 -0.47
N LEU A 66 4.10 -3.93 -0.01
CA LEU A 66 4.48 -5.03 -0.91
C LEU A 66 3.26 -5.53 -1.69
N ALA A 67 2.12 -5.74 -1.03
CA ALA A 67 0.87 -6.12 -1.67
C ALA A 67 0.42 -5.06 -2.68
N PHE A 68 0.52 -3.78 -2.32
CA PHE A 68 0.24 -2.68 -3.22
C PHE A 68 1.17 -2.69 -4.44
N PHE A 69 2.48 -2.82 -4.22
CA PHE A 69 3.49 -2.88 -5.27
C PHE A 69 3.27 -4.04 -6.24
N LEU A 70 2.94 -5.23 -5.73
CA LEU A 70 2.64 -6.41 -6.55
C LEU A 70 1.40 -6.20 -7.41
N LEU A 71 0.35 -5.58 -6.86
CA LEU A 71 -0.87 -5.25 -7.59
C LEU A 71 -0.60 -4.20 -8.67
N THR A 72 0.08 -3.11 -8.35
CA THR A 72 0.31 -2.03 -9.33
C THR A 72 1.36 -2.43 -10.37
N THR A 73 2.28 -3.34 -10.06
CA THR A 73 3.22 -3.91 -11.03
C THR A 73 2.52 -4.83 -12.03
N SER A 74 1.56 -5.65 -11.59
CA SER A 74 0.80 -6.54 -12.48
C SER A 74 -0.18 -5.79 -13.40
N LEU A 75 -0.66 -4.62 -12.96
CA LEU A 75 -1.63 -3.80 -13.70
C LEU A 75 -1.00 -2.66 -14.51
N SER A 76 0.20 -2.18 -14.16
CA SER A 76 0.80 -1.01 -14.82
C SER A 76 1.72 -1.40 -15.98
N PRO A 77 1.41 -0.99 -17.22
CA PRO A 77 2.28 -1.22 -18.38
C PRO A 77 3.64 -0.50 -18.24
N HIS A 78 3.73 0.52 -17.39
CA HIS A 78 4.97 1.26 -17.14
C HIS A 78 6.07 0.41 -16.51
N VAL A 79 5.71 -0.55 -15.66
CA VAL A 79 6.69 -1.44 -15.01
C VAL A 79 7.19 -2.50 -16.00
N HIS A 80 6.29 -3.05 -16.82
CA HIS A 80 6.66 -3.97 -17.91
C HIS A 80 7.56 -3.33 -18.97
N LEU A 81 7.46 -2.01 -19.15
CA LEU A 81 8.30 -1.23 -20.07
C LEU A 81 9.58 -0.68 -19.41
N GLY A 82 9.86 -1.02 -18.14
CA GLY A 82 11.06 -0.58 -17.41
C GLY A 82 11.06 0.91 -17.02
N LEU A 83 9.92 1.61 -17.12
CA LEU A 83 9.76 3.02 -16.81
C LEU A 83 9.49 3.26 -15.31
N TYR A 84 10.38 2.75 -14.46
CA TYR A 84 10.27 2.84 -13.00
C TYR A 84 10.22 4.28 -12.48
N ASP A 85 10.90 5.22 -13.14
CA ASP A 85 10.87 6.65 -12.76
C ASP A 85 9.48 7.28 -12.85
N ARG A 86 8.71 6.94 -13.89
CA ARG A 86 7.33 7.46 -14.05
C ARG A 86 6.39 6.80 -13.05
N TYR A 87 6.59 5.51 -12.81
CA TYR A 87 5.84 4.75 -11.83
C TYR A 87 6.04 5.30 -10.41
N LEU A 88 7.29 5.57 -10.01
CA LEU A 88 7.62 6.19 -8.73
C LEU A 88 7.10 7.62 -8.62
N LYS A 89 7.08 8.40 -9.70
CA LYS A 89 6.45 9.73 -9.68
C LYS A 89 4.93 9.64 -9.50
N GLN A 90 4.27 8.67 -10.12
CA GLN A 90 2.82 8.51 -10.06
C GLN A 90 2.34 7.98 -8.70
N HIS A 91 3.07 7.03 -8.11
CA HIS A 91 2.72 6.38 -6.85
C HIS A 91 3.59 6.82 -5.67
N GLY A 92 4.48 7.80 -5.86
CA GLY A 92 5.46 8.24 -4.87
C GLY A 92 4.83 8.62 -3.54
N GLY A 93 3.63 9.21 -3.56
CA GLY A 93 2.89 9.53 -2.34
C GLY A 93 2.66 8.33 -1.41
N VAL A 94 2.40 7.13 -1.94
CA VAL A 94 2.21 5.91 -1.13
C VAL A 94 3.53 5.49 -0.49
N PHE A 95 4.63 5.52 -1.25
CA PHE A 95 5.96 5.16 -0.74
C PHE A 95 6.47 6.19 0.28
N THR A 96 6.29 7.48 0.03
CA THR A 96 6.67 8.54 0.97
C THR A 96 5.86 8.45 2.25
N LEU A 97 4.54 8.22 2.18
CA LEU A 97 3.70 8.04 3.36
C LEU A 97 4.07 6.77 4.14
N CYS A 98 4.44 5.68 3.45
CA CYS A 98 4.93 4.48 4.13
C CYS A 98 6.24 4.76 4.86
N LEU A 99 7.22 5.37 4.17
CA LEU A 99 8.51 5.70 4.78
C LEU A 99 8.31 6.62 6.00
N LEU A 100 7.45 7.63 5.87
CA LEU A 100 7.11 8.52 6.97
C LEU A 100 6.42 7.77 8.12
N SER A 101 5.53 6.84 7.82
CA SER A 101 4.85 6.01 8.84
C SER A 101 5.83 5.11 9.58
N VAL A 102 6.77 4.48 8.88
CA VAL A 102 7.84 3.67 9.48
C VAL A 102 8.74 4.52 10.38
N LEU A 103 9.13 5.71 9.92
CA LEU A 103 9.92 6.65 10.72
C LEU A 103 9.17 7.10 11.97
N LEU A 104 7.86 7.38 11.87
CA LEU A 104 7.03 7.78 13.00
C LEU A 104 6.87 6.64 14.01
N VAL A 105 6.60 5.41 13.57
CA VAL A 105 6.54 4.22 14.43
C VAL A 105 7.87 4.03 15.17
N GLY A 106 8.99 4.11 14.46
CA GLY A 106 10.33 4.02 15.05
C GLY A 106 10.61 5.14 16.05
N SER A 107 10.22 6.38 15.72
CA SER A 107 10.41 7.55 16.59
C SER A 107 9.58 7.46 17.87
N ILE A 108 8.33 6.99 17.77
CA ILE A 108 7.45 6.77 18.92
C ILE A 108 7.99 5.65 19.80
N GLY A 109 8.46 4.55 19.20
CA GLY A 109 9.13 3.46 19.91
C GLY A 109 10.38 3.93 20.66
N ALA A 110 11.23 4.73 20.00
CA ALA A 110 12.43 5.30 20.61
C ALA A 110 12.09 6.29 21.74
N TYR A 111 11.14 7.21 21.52
CA TYR A 111 10.70 8.17 22.53
C TYR A 111 10.13 7.45 23.76
N ARG A 112 9.31 6.41 23.54
CA ARG A 112 8.79 5.56 24.61
C ARG A 112 9.91 4.87 25.38
N ALA A 113 10.91 4.30 24.70
CA ALA A 113 12.05 3.67 25.34
C ALA A 113 12.84 4.67 26.22
N VAL A 114 13.02 5.91 25.76
CA VAL A 114 13.66 6.98 26.53
C VAL A 114 12.86 7.33 27.79
N LEU A 115 11.53 7.42 27.70
CA LEU A 115 10.67 7.71 28.86
C LEU A 115 10.69 6.57 29.89
N VAL A 116 10.70 5.32 29.43
CA VAL A 116 10.84 4.14 30.30
C VAL A 116 12.21 4.12 30.98
N TYR A 117 13.28 4.48 30.25
CA TYR A 117 14.63 4.60 30.83
C TYR A 117 14.70 5.70 31.90
N ARG A 118 13.85 6.73 31.80
CA ARG A 118 13.68 7.78 32.84
C ARG A 118 12.76 7.37 33.98
N SER A 119 12.42 6.08 34.12
CA SER A 119 11.58 5.52 35.17
C SER A 119 10.14 6.07 35.19
N ILE A 120 9.64 6.58 34.07
CA ILE A 120 8.24 6.99 33.96
C ILE A 120 7.40 5.72 33.79
N PRO A 121 6.43 5.45 34.68
CA PRO A 121 5.58 4.27 34.55
C PRO A 121 4.75 4.35 33.27
N TYR A 122 4.48 3.21 32.64
CA TYR A 122 3.78 3.13 31.34
C TYR A 122 2.48 3.95 31.23
N PRO A 123 1.60 4.00 32.25
CA PRO A 123 0.42 4.86 32.19
C PRO A 123 0.76 6.35 32.06
N GLY A 124 1.89 6.78 32.64
CA GLY A 124 2.38 8.15 32.61
C GLY A 124 3.01 8.55 31.26
N VAL A 125 3.40 7.58 30.42
CA VAL A 125 3.89 7.84 29.06
C VAL A 125 2.78 8.43 28.19
N TRP A 126 1.56 7.90 28.30
CA TRP A 126 0.40 8.37 27.55
C TRP A 126 -0.01 9.80 27.91
N GLN A 127 0.35 10.28 29.09
CA GLN A 127 0.06 11.64 29.52
C GLN A 127 1.12 12.66 29.06
N GLN A 128 2.23 12.21 28.47
CA GLN A 128 3.25 13.12 27.96
C GLN A 128 2.75 13.81 26.68
N PRO A 129 2.73 15.16 26.62
CA PRO A 129 2.19 15.89 25.47
C PRO A 129 2.97 15.57 24.19
N GLY A 130 4.29 15.37 24.30
CA GLY A 130 5.13 14.96 23.16
C GLY A 130 4.73 13.60 22.58
N TYR A 131 4.36 12.63 23.44
CA TYR A 131 3.92 11.32 23.00
C TYR A 131 2.57 11.39 22.28
N GLN A 132 1.61 12.12 22.84
CA GLN A 132 0.27 12.28 22.25
C GLN A 132 0.31 12.94 20.87
N VAL A 133 1.13 13.98 20.70
CA VAL A 133 1.28 14.68 19.42
C VAL A 133 1.90 13.75 18.37
N LEU A 134 2.99 13.06 18.71
CA LEU A 134 3.63 12.10 17.80
C LEU A 134 2.67 10.99 17.39
N TRP A 135 1.95 10.43 18.36
CA TRP A 135 0.94 9.39 18.14
C TRP A 135 -0.19 9.89 17.23
N PHE A 136 -0.70 11.10 17.43
CA PHE A 136 -1.75 11.68 16.59
C PHE A 136 -1.28 11.90 15.14
N ILE A 137 -0.07 12.43 14.96
CA ILE A 137 0.54 12.62 13.63
C ILE A 137 0.73 11.26 12.92
N GLN A 138 1.19 10.24 13.64
CA GLN A 138 1.30 8.88 13.12
C GLN A 138 -0.05 8.34 12.65
N ARG A 139 -1.11 8.53 13.44
CA ARG A 139 -2.47 8.08 13.09
C ARG A 139 -2.99 8.77 11.82
N LEU A 140 -2.76 10.07 11.69
CA LEU A 140 -3.10 10.81 10.46
C LEU A 140 -2.31 10.32 9.25
N CYS A 141 -1.02 10.04 9.40
CA CYS A 141 -0.18 9.53 8.32
C CYS A 141 -0.62 8.12 7.87
N LEU A 142 -0.91 7.24 8.82
CA LEU A 142 -1.42 5.89 8.54
C LEU A 142 -2.78 5.94 7.83
N LEU A 143 -3.70 6.79 8.30
CA LEU A 143 -4.99 6.98 7.64
C LEU A 143 -4.80 7.49 6.20
N ALA A 144 -3.93 8.48 6.01
CA ALA A 144 -3.63 9.01 4.67
C ALA A 144 -3.03 7.93 3.75
N LEU A 145 -2.15 7.07 4.28
CA LEU A 145 -1.57 5.94 3.56
C LEU A 145 -2.65 4.94 3.13
N GLN A 146 -3.51 4.54 4.07
CA GLN A 146 -4.61 3.59 3.84
C GLN A 146 -5.61 4.13 2.81
N CYS A 147 -6.03 5.40 2.95
CA CYS A 147 -6.91 6.06 1.98
C CYS A 147 -6.28 6.12 0.59
N ARG A 148 -4.99 6.46 0.49
CA ARG A 148 -4.25 6.49 -0.78
C ARG A 148 -4.14 5.11 -1.41
N ALA A 149 -3.85 4.07 -0.61
CA ALA A 149 -3.73 2.70 -1.07
C ALA A 149 -5.07 2.16 -1.58
N VAL A 150 -6.16 2.39 -0.86
CA VAL A 150 -7.52 2.03 -1.28
C VAL A 150 -7.93 2.79 -2.54
N HIS A 151 -7.70 4.11 -2.58
CA HIS A 151 -8.02 4.92 -3.75
C HIS A 151 -7.25 4.47 -5.00
N ALA A 152 -5.95 4.23 -4.87
CA ALA A 152 -5.12 3.75 -5.98
C ALA A 152 -5.53 2.34 -6.44
N THR A 153 -5.89 1.46 -5.51
CA THR A 153 -6.45 0.12 -5.82
C THR A 153 -7.78 0.25 -6.58
N ALA A 154 -8.70 1.08 -6.11
CA ALA A 154 -9.99 1.31 -6.78
C ALA A 154 -9.83 1.94 -8.18
N MET A 155 -8.88 2.88 -8.34
CA MET A 155 -8.58 3.47 -9.64
C MET A 155 -7.94 2.47 -10.60
N ALA A 156 -7.16 1.51 -10.11
CA ALA A 156 -6.60 0.45 -10.95
C ALA A 156 -7.68 -0.44 -11.60
N PHE A 157 -8.84 -0.63 -10.94
CA PHE A 157 -9.99 -1.31 -11.54
C PHE A 157 -10.88 -0.41 -12.41
N LYS A 158 -10.87 0.90 -12.18
CA LYS A 158 -11.65 1.88 -12.96
C LYS A 158 -10.93 2.37 -14.21
N ALA A 159 -9.61 2.22 -14.29
CA ALA A 159 -8.86 2.63 -15.46
C ALA A 159 -9.40 1.86 -16.68
N PRO A 160 -10.01 2.55 -17.68
CA PRO A 160 -10.36 1.90 -18.92
C PRO A 160 -9.06 1.37 -19.50
N GLU A 161 -9.02 0.06 -19.79
CA GLU A 161 -7.87 -0.53 -20.44
C GLU A 161 -7.48 0.37 -21.61
N GLN A 162 -6.20 0.74 -21.63
CA GLN A 162 -5.60 1.48 -22.71
C GLN A 162 -5.71 0.60 -23.97
N SER A 163 -6.86 0.68 -24.64
CA SER A 163 -7.22 -0.02 -25.87
C SER A 163 -6.25 0.25 -27.02
N TRP A 164 -5.40 1.27 -26.86
CA TRP A 164 -4.33 1.64 -27.78
C TRP A 164 -3.04 0.80 -27.62
N LEU A 165 -2.87 0.01 -26.53
CA LEU A 165 -1.72 -0.92 -26.37
C LEU A 165 -1.98 -2.33 -26.95
N MET A 166 -3.19 -2.61 -27.43
CA MET A 166 -3.52 -3.91 -28.04
C MET A 166 -2.95 -4.23 -29.44
N PRO A 167 -2.38 -3.32 -30.28
CA PRO A 167 -1.87 -3.77 -31.58
C PRO A 167 -0.56 -4.58 -31.48
N ALA A 168 0.17 -4.54 -30.36
CA ALA A 168 1.46 -5.23 -30.25
C ALA A 168 1.33 -6.76 -30.00
N ALA A 169 0.24 -7.23 -29.38
CA ALA A 169 0.02 -8.65 -29.13
C ALA A 169 -0.61 -9.37 -30.32
N ALA A 170 -1.45 -8.68 -31.11
CA ALA A 170 -2.05 -9.23 -32.33
C ALA A 170 -1.03 -9.43 -33.46
N GLY A 171 0.04 -8.62 -33.50
CA GLY A 171 1.11 -8.76 -34.50
C GLY A 171 1.97 -10.01 -34.36
N LYS A 172 2.03 -10.63 -33.17
CA LYS A 172 2.75 -11.90 -32.97
C LYS A 172 1.94 -13.13 -33.36
N ALA A 173 0.61 -13.07 -33.30
CA ALA A 173 -0.25 -14.20 -33.69
C ALA A 173 -0.38 -14.33 -35.22
N LEU A 174 -0.32 -13.22 -35.97
CA LEU A 174 -0.34 -13.27 -37.44
C LEU A 174 1.00 -13.73 -38.05
N GLY A 175 2.13 -13.51 -37.37
CA GLY A 175 3.45 -13.93 -37.88
C GLY A 175 3.67 -15.45 -37.90
N THR A 176 2.95 -16.20 -37.06
CA THR A 176 3.00 -17.67 -37.02
C THR A 176 1.99 -18.34 -37.95
N ALA A 177 0.95 -17.63 -38.40
CA ALA A 177 -0.03 -18.14 -39.37
C ALA A 177 0.42 -17.97 -40.84
N ALA A 178 1.44 -17.16 -41.10
CA ALA A 178 1.96 -16.87 -42.45
C ALA A 178 3.21 -17.69 -42.83
N ARG A 179 3.55 -18.75 -42.07
CA ARG A 179 4.63 -19.71 -42.38
C ARG A 179 4.11 -21.14 -42.52
N GLY A 180 2.93 -21.29 -43.14
CA GLY A 180 2.41 -22.57 -43.63
C GLY A 180 2.57 -22.65 -45.13
#